data_AF-A0A0D6NJG5-F1
#
_entry.id   AF-A0A0D6NJG5-F1
#
_cell.length_a   1.000
_cell.length_b   1.000
_cell.length_c   1.000
_cell.angle_alpha   90.00
_cell.angle_beta   90.00
_cell.angle_gamma   90.00
#
_symmetry.space_group_name_H-M   'P 1'
#
loop_
_entity.id
_entity.type
_entity.pdbx_description
1 polymer ?
#
loop_
_entity_poly.entity_id
_entity_poly.type
_entity_poly.pdbx_seq_one_letter_code
_entity_poly.pdbx_strand_id
1 'polypeptide(L)'
;MNKTKPQPQKTNQEKRRVLEHYLAIPDNHKTATRRLMDKVDTNGPIPEHRPELGPCWLWKGATNGLKPPYGKFPIRAIDQQPRAHVVSYLLRNGVTPENQPVIDHLCGNTMCVNPDHLEAVTQKENMRRAKKVKAQPPMDSASRDARVFEAVSYEIENLTISQIMEKTGRSQSSVSSHRKAIKEGPLGRVVERSKKQRKLLFQAKAEIAKLASAWRADPTPKLERLPADLKHKAQKYYTTEGQPNHDQ
;
A
#
# COMPACT_ATOMS: atom_id res chain seq x y z
N MET A 1 17.92 -20.24 -29.13
CA MET A 1 17.46 -19.28 -28.10
C MET A 1 16.93 -20.05 -26.90
N ASN A 2 17.76 -20.25 -25.86
CA ASN A 2 17.35 -20.94 -24.64
C ASN A 2 16.41 -20.03 -23.86
N LYS A 3 15.10 -20.29 -23.92
CA LYS A 3 14.13 -19.65 -23.01
C LYS A 3 14.31 -20.29 -21.64
N THR A 4 15.08 -19.63 -20.77
CA THR A 4 15.22 -20.01 -19.36
C THR A 4 13.82 -20.04 -18.75
N LYS A 5 13.36 -21.23 -18.31
CA LYS A 5 12.09 -21.36 -17.59
C LYS A 5 12.14 -20.44 -16.36
N PRO A 6 11.08 -19.67 -16.04
CA PRO A 6 11.05 -18.86 -14.84
C PRO A 6 11.24 -19.77 -13.62
N GLN A 7 12.19 -19.41 -12.75
CA GLN A 7 12.43 -20.17 -11.53
C GLN A 7 11.16 -20.23 -10.66
N PRO A 8 10.89 -21.36 -9.99
CA PRO A 8 9.73 -21.49 -9.12
C PRO A 8 9.77 -20.43 -8.02
N GLN A 9 8.64 -19.75 -7.80
CA GLN A 9 8.53 -18.73 -6.76
C GLN A 9 8.62 -19.39 -5.38
N LYS A 10 9.55 -18.92 -4.53
CA LYS A 10 9.68 -19.37 -3.13
C LYS A 10 8.35 -19.19 -2.38
N THR A 11 8.00 -20.18 -1.56
CA THR A 11 6.89 -20.11 -0.60
C THR A 11 7.14 -19.01 0.44
N ASN A 12 6.08 -18.58 1.14
CA ASN A 12 6.22 -17.58 2.21
C ASN A 12 7.10 -18.07 3.37
N GLN A 13 7.10 -19.38 3.65
CA GLN A 13 7.94 -20.00 4.67
C GLN A 13 9.42 -19.98 4.26
N GLU A 14 9.73 -20.30 3.01
CA GLU A 14 11.12 -20.24 2.51
C GLU A 14 11.65 -18.80 2.49
N LYS A 15 10.83 -17.83 2.07
CA LYS A 15 11.21 -16.41 2.11
C LYS A 15 11.52 -15.94 3.53
N ARG A 16 10.75 -16.40 4.51
CA ARG A 16 10.98 -16.11 5.93
C ARG A 16 12.30 -16.70 6.42
N ARG A 17 12.56 -17.98 6.14
CA ARG A 17 13.81 -18.65 6.52
C ARG A 17 15.04 -17.94 5.92
N VAL A 18 14.95 -17.48 4.68
CA VAL A 18 16.01 -16.68 4.04
C VAL A 18 16.24 -15.36 4.79
N LEU A 19 15.16 -14.66 5.18
CA LEU A 19 15.26 -13.42 5.95
C LEU A 19 15.86 -13.65 7.34
N GLU A 20 15.40 -14.69 8.05
CA GLU A 20 15.92 -15.08 9.37
C GLU A 20 17.42 -15.39 9.30
N HIS A 21 17.84 -16.20 8.33
CA HIS A 21 19.25 -16.50 8.11
C HIS A 21 20.05 -15.26 7.76
N TYR A 22 19.53 -14.40 6.88
CA TYR A 22 20.20 -13.14 6.51
C TYR A 22 20.44 -12.25 7.72
N LEU A 23 19.46 -12.11 8.61
CA LEU A 23 19.55 -11.27 9.81
C LEU A 23 20.31 -11.93 10.98
N ALA A 24 20.55 -13.24 10.93
CA ALA A 24 21.39 -13.94 11.91
C ALA A 24 22.89 -13.69 11.70
N ILE A 25 23.30 -13.26 10.49
CA ILE A 25 24.69 -12.89 10.19
C ILE A 25 25.00 -11.55 10.86
N PRO A 26 26.03 -11.46 11.74
CA PRO A 26 26.28 -10.26 12.56
C PRO A 26 26.40 -8.94 11.77
N ASP A 27 27.11 -8.94 10.65
CA ASP A 27 27.30 -7.72 9.84
C ASP A 27 26.00 -7.26 9.16
N ASN A 28 25.19 -8.21 8.69
CA ASN A 28 23.88 -7.93 8.12
C ASN A 28 22.93 -7.42 9.20
N HIS A 29 22.96 -8.03 10.39
CA HIS A 29 22.17 -7.60 11.55
C HIS A 29 22.47 -6.14 11.90
N LYS A 30 23.75 -5.81 12.08
CA LYS A 30 24.23 -4.46 12.42
C LYS A 30 23.82 -3.45 11.35
N THR A 31 24.01 -3.82 10.07
CA THR A 31 23.66 -2.96 8.93
C THR A 31 22.15 -2.76 8.80
N ALA A 32 21.37 -3.81 8.95
CA ALA A 32 19.90 -3.75 8.89
C ALA A 32 19.34 -2.93 10.06
N THR A 33 19.89 -3.09 11.27
CA THR A 33 19.50 -2.29 12.45
C THR A 33 19.72 -0.81 12.21
N ARG A 34 20.91 -0.41 11.74
CA ARG A 34 21.20 1.00 11.42
C ARG A 34 20.21 1.55 10.38
N ARG A 35 20.07 0.85 9.25
CA ARG A 35 19.17 1.25 8.15
C ARG A 35 17.70 1.31 8.57
N LEU A 36 17.30 0.50 9.55
CA LEU A 36 15.97 0.55 10.14
C LEU A 36 15.83 1.84 10.94
N MET A 37 16.72 2.06 11.92
CA MET A 37 16.65 3.20 12.83
C MET A 37 16.78 4.55 12.13
N ASP A 38 17.54 4.65 11.04
CA ASP A 38 17.62 5.85 10.20
C ASP A 38 16.27 6.30 9.62
N LYS A 39 15.29 5.38 9.56
CA LYS A 39 13.96 5.59 8.98
C LYS A 39 12.84 5.51 10.00
N VAL A 40 13.16 5.60 11.28
CA VAL A 40 12.18 5.52 12.37
C VAL A 40 12.03 6.88 13.04
N ASP A 41 10.79 7.21 13.38
CA ASP A 41 10.46 8.26 14.34
C ASP A 41 9.94 7.61 15.62
N THR A 42 10.70 7.73 16.72
CA THR A 42 10.36 7.10 18.01
C THR A 42 9.31 7.88 18.80
N ASN A 43 8.93 9.08 18.35
CA ASN A 43 7.97 9.96 19.03
C ASN A 43 6.55 9.85 18.45
N GLY A 44 6.17 8.65 18.03
CA GLY A 44 4.83 8.38 17.51
C GLY A 44 3.74 8.41 18.59
N PRO A 45 2.47 8.27 18.19
CA PRO A 45 1.35 8.29 19.12
C PRO A 45 1.39 7.08 20.07
N ILE A 46 0.88 7.29 21.28
CA ILE A 46 0.61 6.22 22.24
C ILE A 46 -0.75 5.59 21.87
N PRO A 47 -0.86 4.25 21.75
CA PRO A 47 -2.12 3.60 21.39
C PRO A 47 -3.19 3.79 22.46
N GLU A 48 -4.33 4.39 22.11
CA GLU A 48 -5.42 4.66 23.08
C GLU A 48 -5.94 3.39 23.77
N HIS A 49 -6.02 2.27 23.04
CA HIS A 49 -6.52 0.99 23.58
C HIS A 49 -5.46 0.20 24.36
N ARG A 50 -4.19 0.64 24.34
CA ARG A 50 -3.05 0.03 25.06
C ARG A 50 -1.98 1.07 25.41
N PRO A 51 -2.30 2.03 26.31
CA PRO A 51 -1.38 3.10 26.66
C PRO A 51 -0.11 2.60 27.36
N GLU A 52 -0.16 1.44 28.00
CA GLU A 52 0.96 0.79 28.68
C GLU A 52 2.12 0.43 27.74
N LEU A 53 1.87 0.33 26.43
CA LEU A 53 2.91 0.07 25.43
C LEU A 53 3.81 1.29 25.18
N GLY A 54 3.40 2.49 25.59
CA GLY A 54 4.13 3.72 25.28
C GLY A 54 4.08 4.12 23.80
N PRO A 55 4.98 5.01 23.34
CA PRO A 55 4.89 5.59 22.00
C PRO A 55 5.22 4.60 20.89
N CYS A 56 4.46 4.67 19.80
CA CYS A 56 4.75 3.94 18.57
C CYS A 56 6.06 4.45 17.94
N TRP A 57 6.81 3.54 17.31
CA TRP A 57 7.95 3.91 16.47
C TRP A 57 7.51 3.90 15.01
N LEU A 58 7.30 5.07 14.41
CA LEU A 58 6.72 5.21 13.08
C LEU A 58 7.75 5.03 11.99
N TRP A 59 7.45 4.16 11.03
CA TRP A 59 8.23 3.99 9.82
C TRP A 59 8.06 5.16 8.86
N LYS A 60 9.16 5.83 8.51
CA LYS A 60 9.22 6.96 7.55
C LYS A 60 9.72 6.56 6.15
N GLY A 61 10.02 5.27 5.95
CA GLY A 61 10.50 4.77 4.66
C GLY A 61 9.39 4.43 3.66
N ALA A 62 9.78 3.73 2.59
CA ALA A 62 8.85 3.30 1.55
C ALA A 62 7.72 2.42 2.12
N THR A 63 6.56 2.45 1.47
CA THR A 63 5.39 1.64 1.85
C THR A 63 4.91 0.79 0.68
N ASN A 64 3.98 -0.13 0.95
CA ASN A 64 3.36 -0.97 -0.07
C ASN A 64 2.28 -0.28 -0.92
N GLY A 65 1.98 1.00 -0.68
CA GLY A 65 0.95 1.74 -1.41
C GLY A 65 -0.49 1.29 -1.13
N LEU A 66 -0.71 0.41 -0.14
CA LEU A 66 -2.04 -0.02 0.28
C LEU A 66 -2.67 0.92 1.32
N LYS A 67 -3.97 0.74 1.60
CA LYS A 67 -4.68 1.43 2.68
C LYS A 67 -5.35 0.40 3.62
N PRO A 68 -4.94 0.28 4.89
CA PRO A 68 -3.81 0.99 5.51
C PRO A 68 -2.45 0.53 4.93
N PRO A 69 -1.43 1.43 4.91
CA PRO A 69 -0.11 1.10 4.38
C PRO A 69 0.68 0.21 5.35
N TYR A 70 1.58 -0.58 4.79
CA TYR A 70 2.65 -1.24 5.56
C TYR A 70 4.00 -0.73 5.08
N GLY A 71 4.92 -0.49 6.02
CA GLY A 71 6.31 -0.17 5.72
C GLY A 71 7.01 -1.32 4.97
N LYS A 72 7.81 -0.97 3.97
CA LYS A 72 8.69 -1.87 3.22
C LYS A 72 10.14 -1.60 3.59
N PHE A 73 10.88 -2.67 3.84
CA PHE A 73 12.30 -2.64 4.16
C PHE A 73 13.08 -3.42 3.10
N PRO A 74 13.60 -2.77 2.05
CA PRO A 74 14.29 -3.50 0.98
C PRO A 74 15.61 -4.09 1.47
N ILE A 75 15.78 -5.39 1.26
CA ILE A 75 17.04 -6.13 1.45
C ILE A 75 17.43 -6.69 0.08
N ARG A 76 18.59 -6.29 -0.45
CA ARG A 76 19.01 -6.63 -1.82
C ARG A 76 19.09 -8.13 -2.07
N ALA A 77 19.42 -8.91 -1.05
CA ALA A 77 19.48 -10.37 -1.11
C ALA A 77 18.10 -11.07 -1.12
N ILE A 78 16.99 -10.31 -1.05
CA ILE A 78 15.63 -10.85 -0.93
C ILE A 78 14.73 -10.19 -1.98
N ASP A 79 14.29 -10.98 -2.97
CA ASP A 79 13.51 -10.51 -4.13
C ASP A 79 12.18 -9.85 -3.75
N GLN A 80 11.57 -10.26 -2.63
CA GLN A 80 10.35 -9.64 -2.10
C GLN A 80 10.70 -8.84 -0.84
N GLN A 81 10.66 -7.52 -0.98
CA GLN A 81 11.00 -6.58 0.09
C GLN A 81 10.20 -6.89 1.37
N PRO A 82 10.86 -7.31 2.46
CA PRO A 82 10.16 -7.65 3.70
C PRO A 82 9.45 -6.43 4.30
N ARG A 83 8.44 -6.68 5.12
CA ARG A 83 7.75 -5.61 5.85
C ARG A 83 8.65 -5.09 6.96
N ALA A 84 8.65 -3.78 7.17
CA ALA A 84 9.53 -3.12 8.13
C ALA A 84 9.32 -3.62 9.58
N HIS A 85 8.07 -3.86 10.00
CA HIS A 85 7.78 -4.41 11.33
C HIS A 85 8.30 -5.84 11.50
N VAL A 86 8.24 -6.68 10.47
CA VAL A 86 8.79 -8.04 10.53
C VAL A 86 10.30 -7.99 10.71
N VAL A 87 10.99 -7.12 9.96
CA VAL A 87 12.44 -6.93 10.13
C VAL A 87 12.76 -6.44 11.54
N SER A 88 12.02 -5.46 12.07
CA SER A 88 12.22 -4.99 13.44
C SER A 88 12.05 -6.08 14.49
N TYR A 89 10.98 -6.89 14.38
CA TYR A 89 10.75 -8.03 15.26
C TYR A 89 11.93 -9.01 15.21
N LEU A 90 12.39 -9.39 14.01
CA LEU A 90 13.46 -10.38 13.85
C LEU A 90 14.82 -9.85 14.32
N LEU A 91 15.08 -8.55 14.15
CA LEU A 91 16.30 -7.92 14.71
C LEU A 91 16.32 -7.95 16.23
N ARG A 92 15.16 -7.83 16.90
CA ARG A 92 15.08 -7.91 18.37
C ARG A 92 15.08 -9.35 18.89
N ASN A 93 14.28 -10.22 18.27
CA ASN A 93 13.91 -11.52 18.82
C ASN A 93 14.56 -12.70 18.09
N GLY A 94 15.22 -12.46 16.96
CA GLY A 94 15.81 -13.49 16.12
C GLY A 94 14.74 -14.26 15.34
N VAL A 95 14.80 -15.59 15.39
CA VAL A 95 13.88 -16.45 14.66
C VAL A 95 12.50 -16.44 15.30
N THR A 96 11.52 -16.81 14.50
CA THR A 96 10.14 -16.88 14.92
C THR A 96 9.65 -18.31 15.06
N PRO A 97 8.76 -18.62 16.01
CA PRO A 97 8.25 -19.98 16.17
C PRO A 97 7.54 -20.48 14.90
N GLU A 98 7.71 -21.75 14.57
CA GLU A 98 7.15 -22.35 13.34
C GLU A 98 5.61 -22.34 13.36
N ASN A 99 5.01 -22.48 14.54
CA ASN A 99 3.57 -22.40 14.75
C ASN A 99 3.03 -20.95 14.80
N GLN A 100 3.88 -19.93 14.84
CA GLN A 100 3.50 -18.51 14.92
C GLN A 100 4.08 -17.72 13.74
N PRO A 101 3.55 -17.93 12.51
CA PRO A 101 4.13 -17.38 11.30
C PRO A 101 3.88 -15.88 11.08
N VAL A 102 3.02 -15.24 11.89
CA VAL A 102 2.55 -13.87 11.65
C VAL A 102 3.07 -12.96 12.75
N ILE A 103 3.56 -11.78 12.38
CA ILE A 103 3.88 -10.72 13.34
C ILE A 103 2.69 -9.77 13.40
N ASP A 104 2.08 -9.66 14.57
CA ASP A 104 0.91 -8.83 14.86
C ASP A 104 1.30 -7.55 15.59
N HIS A 105 0.52 -6.48 15.36
CA HIS A 105 0.70 -5.18 15.99
C HIS A 105 -0.22 -5.07 17.21
N LEU A 106 0.34 -5.15 18.41
CA LEU A 106 -0.41 -4.95 19.66
C LEU A 106 -1.03 -3.54 19.73
N CYS A 107 -0.32 -2.57 19.14
CA CYS A 107 -0.72 -1.17 19.03
C CYS A 107 -1.73 -0.87 17.90
N GLY A 108 -2.09 -1.85 17.05
CA GLY A 108 -3.01 -1.65 15.92
C GLY A 108 -2.52 -0.70 14.81
N ASN A 109 -1.33 -0.11 14.94
CA ASN A 109 -0.76 0.82 13.98
C ASN A 109 0.16 0.09 13.00
N THR A 110 -0.28 -0.07 11.74
CA THR A 110 0.44 -0.82 10.69
C THR A 110 1.80 -0.22 10.29
N MET A 111 2.03 1.04 10.65
CA MET A 111 3.30 1.76 10.42
C MET A 111 4.23 1.71 11.65
N CYS A 112 3.79 1.15 12.78
CA CYS A 112 4.65 0.96 13.94
C CYS A 112 5.68 -0.15 13.69
N VAL A 113 6.92 0.10 14.06
CA VAL A 113 8.03 -0.86 14.03
C VAL A 113 8.71 -0.99 15.39
N ASN A 114 8.08 -0.54 16.48
CA ASN A 114 8.60 -0.75 17.83
C ASN A 114 8.56 -2.26 18.12
N PRO A 115 9.69 -2.94 18.33
CA PRO A 115 9.67 -4.38 18.56
C PRO A 115 8.88 -4.79 19.81
N ASP A 116 8.78 -3.92 20.80
CA ASP A 116 8.00 -4.18 22.03
C ASP A 116 6.48 -4.04 21.78
N HIS A 117 6.07 -3.52 20.61
CA HIS A 117 4.67 -3.46 20.17
C HIS A 117 4.29 -4.63 19.25
N LEU A 118 5.20 -5.57 19.02
CA LEU A 118 5.05 -6.66 18.05
C LEU A 118 5.05 -8.02 18.75
N GLU A 119 4.19 -8.93 18.26
CA GLU A 119 4.10 -10.28 18.79
C GLU A 119 4.04 -11.31 17.66
N ALA A 120 4.80 -12.39 17.76
CA ALA A 120 4.62 -13.55 16.89
C ALA A 120 3.36 -14.30 17.32
N VAL A 121 2.42 -14.47 16.38
CA VAL A 121 1.15 -15.11 16.62
C VAL A 121 0.80 -16.12 15.51
N THR A 122 -0.16 -16.97 15.81
CA THR A 122 -0.77 -17.85 14.80
C THR A 122 -1.62 -17.04 13.83
N GLN A 123 -1.84 -17.54 12.61
CA GLN A 123 -2.77 -16.90 11.67
C GLN A 123 -4.19 -16.77 12.26
N LYS A 124 -4.63 -17.78 13.01
CA LYS A 124 -5.94 -17.80 13.68
C LYS A 124 -6.05 -16.66 14.69
N GLU A 125 -5.00 -16.44 15.48
CA GLU A 125 -4.97 -15.38 16.48
C GLU A 125 -4.93 -13.99 15.86
N ASN A 126 -4.10 -13.78 14.83
CA ASN A 126 -4.06 -12.53 14.06
C ASN A 126 -5.45 -12.19 13.48
N MET A 127 -6.15 -13.16 12.89
CA MET A 127 -7.52 -12.97 12.40
C MET A 127 -8.52 -12.68 13.52
N ARG A 128 -8.38 -13.33 14.69
CA ARG A 128 -9.24 -13.09 15.85
C ARG A 128 -9.08 -11.66 16.37
N ARG A 129 -7.85 -11.15 16.43
CA ARG A 129 -7.54 -9.78 16.88
C ARG A 129 -7.96 -8.73 15.86
N ALA A 130 -7.76 -8.99 14.57
CA ALA A 130 -8.24 -8.13 13.49
C ALA A 130 -9.78 -7.93 13.53
N LYS A 131 -10.54 -8.95 13.98
CA LYS A 131 -11.99 -8.84 14.22
C LYS A 131 -12.33 -7.94 15.42
N LYS A 132 -11.50 -7.92 16.48
CA LYS A 132 -11.72 -7.08 17.67
C LYS A 132 -11.42 -5.59 17.43
N VAL A 133 -10.43 -5.28 16.59
CA VAL A 133 -10.07 -3.89 16.21
C VAL A 133 -11.08 -3.29 15.20
N LYS A 134 -12.01 -4.11 14.69
CA LYS A 134 -13.19 -3.66 13.95
C LYS A 134 -14.48 -4.20 14.57
N ALA A 135 -14.92 -3.59 15.66
CA ALA A 135 -16.33 -3.28 15.81
C ALA A 135 -16.68 -2.04 14.98
N GLN A 136 -16.37 -2.08 13.68
CA GLN A 136 -17.27 -1.47 12.70
C GLN A 136 -18.35 -2.55 12.50
N PRO A 137 -19.65 -2.19 12.41
CA PRO A 137 -20.68 -3.18 12.10
C PRO A 137 -20.22 -3.99 10.88
N PRO A 138 -20.54 -5.29 10.80
CA PRO A 138 -20.08 -6.12 9.69
C PRO A 138 -20.37 -5.36 8.40
N MET A 139 -19.32 -5.02 7.63
CA MET A 139 -19.51 -4.42 6.32
C MET A 139 -20.44 -5.36 5.56
N ASP A 140 -21.65 -4.88 5.29
CA ASP A 140 -22.63 -5.64 4.54
C ASP A 140 -22.04 -6.05 3.18
N SER A 141 -22.54 -7.15 2.63
CA SER A 141 -22.17 -7.61 1.29
C SER A 141 -22.33 -6.48 0.25
N ALA A 142 -23.31 -5.59 0.45
CA ALA A 142 -23.57 -4.42 -0.37
C ALA A 142 -22.37 -3.46 -0.47
N SER A 143 -21.56 -3.31 0.58
CA SER A 143 -20.37 -2.43 0.59
C SER A 143 -19.19 -3.01 -0.20
N ARG A 144 -19.05 -4.34 -0.25
CA ARG A 144 -18.01 -5.03 -1.03
C ARG A 144 -18.35 -4.98 -2.52
N ASP A 145 -19.64 -5.12 -2.83
CA ASP A 145 -20.17 -5.00 -4.17
C ASP A 145 -20.16 -3.55 -4.66
N ALA A 146 -20.41 -2.57 -3.78
CA ALA A 146 -20.30 -1.15 -4.09
C ALA A 146 -18.91 -0.74 -4.59
N ARG A 147 -17.81 -1.36 -4.12
CA ARG A 147 -16.44 -1.09 -4.64
C ARG A 147 -16.19 -1.70 -6.01
N VAL A 148 -16.80 -2.86 -6.29
CA VAL A 148 -16.77 -3.47 -7.63
C VAL A 148 -17.60 -2.62 -8.59
N PHE A 149 -18.76 -2.13 -8.14
CA PHE A 149 -19.59 -1.19 -8.88
C PHE A 149 -18.95 0.19 -9.04
N GLU A 150 -18.19 0.68 -8.05
CA GLU A 150 -17.40 1.92 -8.11
C GLU A 150 -16.36 1.86 -9.23
N ALA A 151 -15.78 0.69 -9.49
CA ALA A 151 -14.88 0.46 -10.62
C ALA A 151 -15.57 0.57 -11.99
N VAL A 152 -16.87 0.28 -12.06
CA VAL A 152 -17.69 0.24 -13.29
C VAL A 152 -18.66 1.45 -13.38
N SER A 153 -18.69 2.31 -12.35
CA SER A 153 -19.75 3.30 -12.10
C SER A 153 -19.93 4.38 -13.16
N TYR A 154 -18.95 4.60 -14.03
CA TYR A 154 -19.12 5.57 -15.12
C TYR A 154 -20.01 5.03 -16.26
N GLU A 155 -20.13 3.71 -16.38
CA GLU A 155 -20.87 3.07 -17.47
C GLU A 155 -22.24 2.53 -17.01
N ILE A 156 -22.46 2.27 -15.71
CA ILE A 156 -23.66 1.56 -15.21
C ILE A 156 -24.97 2.33 -15.40
N GLU A 157 -24.95 3.66 -15.39
CA GLU A 157 -26.15 4.46 -15.68
C GLU A 157 -26.51 4.43 -17.17
N ASN A 158 -25.54 4.11 -18.04
CA ASN A 158 -25.67 4.13 -19.50
C ASN A 158 -25.70 2.74 -20.14
N LEU A 159 -25.44 1.68 -19.38
CA LEU A 159 -25.46 0.30 -19.85
C LEU A 159 -26.79 -0.39 -19.53
N THR A 160 -27.22 -1.34 -20.35
CA THR A 160 -28.36 -2.22 -20.02
C THR A 160 -27.97 -3.19 -18.90
N ILE A 161 -28.97 -3.82 -18.25
CA ILE A 161 -28.70 -4.84 -17.22
C ILE A 161 -27.85 -5.97 -17.81
N SER A 162 -28.12 -6.41 -19.03
CA SER A 162 -27.37 -7.47 -19.73
C SER A 162 -25.91 -7.09 -19.96
N GLN A 163 -25.63 -5.86 -20.39
CA GLN A 163 -24.25 -5.38 -20.58
C GLN A 163 -23.46 -5.34 -19.27
N ILE A 164 -24.13 -5.02 -18.15
CA ILE A 164 -23.50 -5.05 -16.82
C ILE A 164 -23.21 -6.51 -16.41
N MET A 165 -24.14 -7.42 -16.66
CA MET A 165 -23.95 -8.85 -16.38
C MET A 165 -22.74 -9.40 -17.14
N GLU A 166 -22.63 -9.11 -18.43
CA GLU A 166 -21.51 -9.54 -19.29
C GLU A 166 -20.16 -9.01 -18.78
N LYS A 167 -20.07 -7.71 -18.47
CA LYS A 167 -18.83 -7.08 -17.98
C LYS A 167 -18.41 -7.53 -16.59
N THR A 168 -19.37 -7.89 -15.73
CA THR A 168 -19.11 -8.17 -14.30
C THR A 168 -19.23 -9.64 -13.92
N GLY A 169 -19.77 -10.50 -14.80
CA GLY A 169 -20.06 -11.90 -14.52
C GLY A 169 -21.17 -12.12 -13.48
N ARG A 170 -22.01 -11.12 -13.20
CA ARG A 170 -23.04 -11.19 -12.15
C ARG A 170 -24.41 -11.62 -12.66
N SER A 171 -25.22 -12.17 -11.76
CA SER A 171 -26.61 -12.50 -12.03
C SER A 171 -27.48 -11.25 -12.22
N GLN A 172 -28.54 -11.39 -13.03
CA GLN A 172 -29.51 -10.32 -13.29
C GLN A 172 -30.16 -9.77 -12.01
N SER A 173 -30.48 -10.67 -11.06
CA SER A 173 -31.05 -10.31 -9.76
C SER A 173 -30.09 -9.48 -8.91
N SER A 174 -28.80 -9.82 -8.92
CA SER A 174 -27.75 -9.04 -8.26
C SER A 174 -27.65 -7.64 -8.88
N VAL A 175 -27.61 -7.53 -10.21
CA VAL A 175 -27.51 -6.23 -10.91
C VAL A 175 -28.73 -5.34 -10.64
N SER A 176 -29.94 -5.90 -10.67
CA SER A 176 -31.19 -5.17 -10.40
C SER A 176 -31.24 -4.61 -8.98
N SER A 177 -30.91 -5.45 -7.99
CA SER A 177 -30.87 -5.05 -6.58
C SER A 177 -29.87 -3.91 -6.32
N HIS A 178 -28.69 -3.99 -6.93
CA HIS A 178 -27.67 -2.94 -6.84
C HIS A 178 -28.10 -1.63 -7.51
N ARG A 179 -28.72 -1.70 -8.71
CA ARG A 179 -29.28 -0.51 -9.36
C ARG A 179 -30.30 0.20 -8.50
N LYS A 180 -31.19 -0.56 -7.86
CA LYS A 180 -32.17 -0.02 -6.92
C LYS A 180 -31.47 0.64 -5.72
N ALA A 181 -30.47 0.00 -5.14
CA ALA A 181 -29.72 0.54 -4.00
C ALA A 181 -28.91 1.81 -4.34
N ILE A 182 -28.44 1.96 -5.59
CA ILE A 182 -27.78 3.19 -6.07
C ILE A 182 -28.81 4.31 -6.28
N LYS A 183 -29.96 4.00 -6.89
CA LYS A 183 -31.00 4.99 -7.24
C LYS A 183 -31.79 5.47 -6.01
N GLU A 184 -32.12 4.55 -5.11
CA GLU A 184 -33.09 4.76 -4.03
C GLU A 184 -32.48 4.58 -2.64
N GLY A 185 -31.24 4.08 -2.56
CA GLY A 185 -30.59 3.70 -1.31
C GLY A 185 -29.37 4.53 -0.92
N PRO A 186 -28.73 4.20 0.21
CA PRO A 186 -27.59 4.95 0.75
C PRO A 186 -26.34 4.89 -0.16
N LEU A 187 -26.29 3.97 -1.14
CA LEU A 187 -25.18 3.83 -2.08
C LEU A 187 -25.10 4.96 -3.11
N GLY A 188 -26.20 5.67 -3.39
CA GLY A 188 -26.21 6.78 -4.35
C GLY A 188 -25.22 7.88 -4.00
N ARG A 189 -25.13 8.26 -2.71
CA ARG A 189 -24.18 9.30 -2.24
C ARG A 189 -22.72 8.87 -2.36
N VAL A 190 -22.43 7.59 -2.16
CA VAL A 190 -21.07 7.03 -2.28
C VAL A 190 -20.62 7.04 -3.74
N VAL A 191 -21.52 6.64 -4.64
CA VAL A 191 -21.30 6.66 -6.09
C VAL A 191 -21.04 8.09 -6.58
N GLU A 192 -21.85 9.07 -6.20
CA GLU A 192 -21.66 10.48 -6.59
C GLU A 192 -20.32 11.07 -6.11
N ARG A 193 -19.92 10.77 -4.87
CA ARG A 193 -18.61 11.18 -4.36
C ARG A 193 -17.46 10.59 -5.18
N SER A 194 -17.55 9.33 -5.58
CA SER A 194 -16.56 8.67 -6.43
C SER A 194 -16.53 9.25 -7.84
N LYS A 195 -17.69 9.55 -8.45
CA LYS A 195 -17.79 10.23 -9.74
C LYS A 195 -17.06 11.57 -9.72
N LYS A 196 -17.28 12.40 -8.69
CA LYS A 196 -16.59 13.68 -8.52
C LYS A 196 -15.07 13.49 -8.40
N GLN A 197 -14.61 12.53 -7.61
CA GLN A 197 -13.18 12.26 -7.42
C GLN A 197 -12.51 11.73 -8.70
N ARG A 198 -13.17 10.86 -9.46
CA ARG A 198 -12.64 10.36 -10.75
C ARG A 198 -12.65 11.43 -11.83
N LYS A 199 -13.67 12.30 -11.88
CA LYS A 199 -13.69 13.46 -12.79
C LYS A 199 -12.48 14.36 -12.55
N LEU A 200 -12.19 14.67 -11.28
CA LEU A 200 -10.99 15.42 -10.89
C LEU A 200 -9.70 14.70 -11.31
N LEU A 201 -9.64 13.38 -11.12
CA LEU A 201 -8.46 12.58 -11.48
C LEU A 201 -8.25 12.49 -13.00
N PHE A 202 -9.33 12.40 -13.77
CA PHE A 202 -9.29 12.41 -15.23
C PHE A 202 -8.88 13.78 -15.78
N GLN A 203 -9.44 14.86 -15.22
CA GLN A 203 -9.03 16.24 -15.53
C GLN A 203 -7.54 16.45 -15.21
N ALA A 204 -7.08 16.00 -14.05
CA ALA A 204 -5.66 16.04 -13.69
C ALA A 204 -4.78 15.24 -14.65
N LYS A 205 -5.21 14.03 -15.08
CA LYS A 205 -4.48 13.22 -16.07
C LYS A 205 -4.40 13.89 -17.45
N ALA A 206 -5.50 14.48 -17.91
CA ALA A 206 -5.53 15.21 -19.16
C ALA A 206 -4.61 16.44 -19.12
N GLU A 207 -4.59 17.14 -18.00
CA GLU A 207 -3.70 18.29 -17.79
C GLU A 207 -2.23 17.87 -17.74
N ILE A 208 -1.91 16.79 -17.01
CA ILE A 208 -0.58 16.18 -17.01
C ILE A 208 -0.15 15.76 -18.42
N ALA A 209 -1.06 15.17 -19.21
CA ALA A 209 -0.77 14.78 -20.58
C ALA A 209 -0.49 15.99 -21.49
N LYS A 210 -1.24 17.09 -21.34
CA LYS A 210 -0.97 18.35 -22.05
C LYS A 210 0.38 18.94 -21.65
N LEU A 211 0.68 18.99 -20.35
CA LEU A 211 1.96 19.47 -19.83
C LEU A 211 3.13 18.61 -20.34
N ALA A 212 2.98 17.29 -20.36
CA ALA A 212 3.97 16.37 -20.89
C ALA A 212 4.17 16.52 -22.40
N SER A 213 3.10 16.69 -23.18
CA SER A 213 3.20 16.94 -24.62
C SER A 213 3.81 18.30 -24.95
N ALA A 214 3.44 19.35 -24.20
CA ALA A 214 4.02 20.68 -24.33
C ALA A 214 5.50 20.72 -23.92
N TRP A 215 5.92 19.88 -22.98
CA TRP A 215 7.32 19.71 -22.58
C TRP A 215 8.13 18.93 -23.62
N ARG A 216 7.53 17.91 -24.26
CA ARG A 216 8.17 17.15 -25.36
C ARG A 216 8.32 17.95 -26.65
N ALA A 217 7.44 18.93 -26.91
CA ALA A 217 7.45 19.73 -28.13
C ALA A 217 8.53 20.82 -28.14
N ASP A 218 8.89 21.36 -26.97
CA ASP A 218 9.97 22.34 -26.81
C ASP A 218 10.53 22.28 -25.37
N PRO A 219 11.64 21.57 -25.13
CA PRO A 219 12.19 21.37 -23.79
C PRO A 219 12.85 22.63 -23.20
N THR A 220 13.14 23.63 -24.03
CA THR A 220 14.16 24.67 -23.74
C THR A 220 13.63 25.92 -23.00
N PRO A 221 12.42 26.47 -23.24
CA PRO A 221 12.06 27.77 -22.68
C PRO A 221 11.19 27.74 -21.41
N LYS A 222 11.23 26.68 -20.59
CA LYS A 222 10.35 26.58 -19.39
C LYS A 222 11.02 26.32 -18.06
N LEU A 223 12.31 25.99 -17.99
CA LEU A 223 13.01 25.95 -16.70
C LEU A 223 13.08 27.35 -16.07
N GLU A 224 13.31 28.40 -16.86
CA GLU A 224 13.40 29.79 -16.37
C GLU A 224 12.07 30.38 -15.88
N ARG A 225 10.92 29.88 -16.37
CA ARG A 225 9.58 30.38 -16.03
C ARG A 225 8.93 29.66 -14.84
N LEU A 226 9.55 28.62 -14.31
CA LEU A 226 9.03 27.92 -13.14
C LEU A 226 9.16 28.78 -11.86
N PRO A 227 8.14 28.78 -10.98
CA PRO A 227 8.26 29.26 -9.61
C PRO A 227 9.50 28.65 -8.91
N ALA A 228 10.16 29.42 -8.04
CA ALA A 228 11.45 29.05 -7.46
C ALA A 228 11.42 27.71 -6.69
N ASP A 229 10.30 27.39 -6.05
CA ASP A 229 10.07 26.13 -5.33
C ASP A 229 9.98 24.91 -6.26
N LEU A 230 9.48 25.10 -7.48
CA LEU A 230 9.39 24.05 -8.50
C LEU A 230 10.68 23.89 -9.29
N LYS A 231 11.47 24.95 -9.49
CA LYS A 231 12.82 24.87 -10.08
C LYS A 231 13.72 23.94 -9.27
N HIS A 232 13.75 24.10 -7.95
CA HIS A 232 14.58 23.28 -7.07
C HIS A 232 14.16 21.80 -7.08
N LYS A 233 12.85 21.52 -7.14
CA LYS A 233 12.34 20.15 -7.28
C LYS A 233 12.65 19.55 -8.65
N ALA A 234 12.55 20.32 -9.73
CA ALA A 234 12.83 19.85 -11.08
C ALA A 234 14.31 19.48 -11.28
N GLN A 235 15.24 20.29 -10.77
CA GLN A 235 16.69 20.01 -10.79
C GLN A 235 17.08 18.72 -10.06
N LYS A 236 16.24 18.22 -9.16
CA LYS A 236 16.46 16.95 -8.48
C LYS A 236 16.28 15.74 -9.41
N TYR A 237 15.37 15.84 -10.38
CA TYR A 237 14.96 14.72 -11.24
C TYR A 237 15.50 14.82 -12.67
N TYR A 238 15.97 16.01 -13.08
CA TYR A 238 16.46 16.28 -14.42
C TYR A 238 17.76 17.09 -14.37
N THR A 239 18.68 16.81 -15.28
CA THR A 239 19.92 17.58 -15.48
C THR A 239 19.61 18.98 -16.03
N THR A 240 20.59 19.87 -16.03
CA THR A 240 20.50 21.21 -16.64
C THR A 240 20.19 21.18 -18.14
N GLU A 241 20.44 20.04 -18.80
CA GLU A 241 20.15 19.77 -20.21
C GLU A 241 18.82 19.02 -20.41
N GLY A 242 18.03 18.83 -19.34
CA GLY A 242 16.71 18.21 -19.40
C GLY A 242 16.70 16.69 -19.49
N GLN A 243 17.85 16.02 -19.32
CA GLN A 243 17.90 14.56 -19.26
C GLN A 243 17.48 14.03 -17.88
N PRO A 244 16.81 12.87 -17.78
CA PRO A 244 16.48 12.27 -16.49
C PRO A 244 17.76 11.96 -15.70
N ASN A 245 17.80 12.33 -14.43
CA ASN A 245 18.91 11.99 -13.56
C ASN A 245 18.79 10.51 -13.14
N HIS A 246 19.58 9.63 -13.75
CA HIS A 246 19.45 8.17 -13.61
C HIS A 246 20.04 7.60 -12.30
N ASP A 247 20.57 8.45 -11.42
CA ASP A 247 21.23 8.06 -10.16
C ASP A 247 20.32 8.12 -8.91
N GLN A 248 18.99 8.22 -9.04
CA GLN A 248 18.03 8.22 -7.91
C GLN A 248 16.81 7.32 -8.10
#